data_AF-A0A6A6WKX5-F1
#
_entry.id   AF-A0A6A6WKX5-F1
#
_cell.length_a   1.000
_cell.length_b   1.000
_cell.length_c   1.000
_cell.angle_alpha   90.00
_cell.angle_beta   90.00
_cell.angle_gamma   90.00
#
_symmetry.space_group_name_H-M   'P 1'
#
loop_
_entity.id
_entity.type
_entity.pdbx_description
1 polymer ?
#
loop_
_entity_poly.entity_id
_entity_poly.type
_entity_poly.pdbx_seq_one_letter_code
_entity_poly.pdbx_strand_id
1 'polypeptide(L)'
;MPGRLLGFRRASPAPSVDPSAPKRDSFHSQISASGRRRSTSLARKQKSKPNPKVDVLALAFGRRYSQDAKMTNKSPPAVQEPGGPAKLDMLVESPPLVLFNQPQDSTGALFSGLLKIDVRTERVVVESFSARFVQKITTKKPVGERCSQCANHTKDLKTWDFLAEPVHGTSSLTLDRGEHKVPLSYLLDGKLPATTRGIDMVLDYHIIAEAVLNTGDVLSYTRTIDVKRAIIPGIDKHSVRIFPPTNLTCQVTLPPVVYPIGEFKIAMRMAGTTNRKADCILSWRLQRLLWRIEETQKTVSPACQKHQHKLATQEDGTPSDGQPHVHTRDIGDGELKTGWKTCIDDNIEIEIPCHVNSATRPVCNMSGPHGMSVKHQLIVEMVVAEQWSSKKKPQQTTPTGSARILRTQFGLVLTERSGMGIAWDDEAPPVYDDVPASPPTYRVATAEDISDIEATTSFESLRLSE
;
A
#
# COMPACT_ATOMS: atom_id res chain seq x y z
N MET A 1 18.17 -35.04 -42.36
CA MET A 1 18.50 -36.44 -41.97
C MET A 1 19.27 -36.38 -40.65
N PRO A 2 19.00 -37.27 -39.68
CA PRO A 2 18.16 -36.95 -38.51
C PRO A 2 18.73 -37.44 -37.16
N GLY A 3 18.00 -37.19 -36.06
CA GLY A 3 18.02 -38.02 -34.84
C GLY A 3 18.05 -37.21 -33.54
N ARG A 4 16.92 -37.11 -32.81
CA ARG A 4 16.55 -37.96 -31.62
C ARG A 4 17.37 -37.59 -30.37
N LEU A 5 16.87 -37.48 -29.14
CA LEU A 5 15.67 -38.00 -28.47
C LEU A 5 15.48 -37.28 -27.12
N LEU A 6 14.24 -37.29 -26.65
CA LEU A 6 13.77 -36.91 -25.32
C LEU A 6 14.48 -37.65 -24.17
N GLY A 7 14.59 -36.99 -23.02
CA GLY A 7 14.99 -37.62 -21.76
C GLY A 7 14.43 -36.89 -20.54
N PHE A 8 13.22 -37.26 -20.12
CA PHE A 8 12.68 -36.98 -18.78
C PHE A 8 13.52 -37.70 -17.72
N ARG A 9 13.94 -37.02 -16.64
CA ARG A 9 14.12 -37.66 -15.33
C ARG A 9 13.64 -36.78 -14.18
N ARG A 10 12.93 -37.49 -13.31
CA ARG A 10 12.15 -37.13 -12.13
C ARG A 10 13.03 -36.72 -10.96
N ALA A 11 12.50 -35.84 -10.13
CA ALA A 11 12.99 -35.52 -8.79
C ALA A 11 12.81 -36.69 -7.81
N SER A 12 13.70 -36.76 -6.81
CA SER A 12 13.67 -37.57 -5.59
C SER A 12 14.59 -36.90 -4.53
N PRO A 13 14.45 -37.16 -3.21
CA PRO A 13 13.88 -36.19 -2.27
C PRO A 13 14.86 -35.75 -1.16
N ALA A 14 14.40 -34.85 -0.31
CA ALA A 14 15.11 -34.34 0.87
C ALA A 14 15.48 -35.43 1.90
N PRO A 15 16.60 -35.28 2.64
CA PRO A 15 16.98 -36.21 3.70
C PRO A 15 16.18 -35.98 5.00
N SER A 16 15.80 -37.10 5.61
CA SER A 16 15.10 -37.26 6.88
C SER A 16 15.97 -36.92 8.10
N VAL A 17 15.32 -36.36 9.11
CA VAL A 17 15.85 -35.99 10.43
C VAL A 17 15.95 -37.23 11.32
N ASP A 18 17.12 -37.44 11.95
CA ASP A 18 17.33 -38.45 13.00
C ASP A 18 17.10 -37.82 14.40
N PRO A 19 16.36 -38.49 15.32
CA PRO A 19 16.09 -38.00 16.65
C PRO A 19 17.02 -38.64 17.68
N SER A 20 17.98 -37.89 18.22
CA SER A 20 18.61 -38.20 19.51
C SER A 20 19.05 -36.94 20.24
N ALA A 21 18.43 -36.71 21.40
CA ALA A 21 18.58 -35.54 22.26
C ALA A 21 19.93 -35.52 23.03
N PRO A 22 20.31 -34.43 23.75
CA PRO A 22 19.70 -34.17 25.05
C PRO A 22 19.40 -32.69 25.38
N LYS A 23 18.43 -32.56 26.30
CA LYS A 23 17.94 -31.36 26.99
C LYS A 23 19.05 -30.51 27.62
N ARG A 24 18.88 -29.17 27.61
CA ARG A 24 19.42 -28.28 28.66
C ARG A 24 18.62 -26.97 28.78
N ASP A 25 17.94 -26.89 29.92
CA ASP A 25 17.77 -25.76 30.84
C ASP A 25 17.20 -24.43 30.33
N SER A 26 15.90 -24.30 30.60
CA SER A 26 15.17 -23.06 30.84
C SER A 26 15.81 -22.23 31.96
N PHE A 27 16.29 -21.03 31.64
CA PHE A 27 16.58 -19.99 32.64
C PHE A 27 15.51 -18.90 32.58
N HIS A 28 14.66 -18.94 33.60
CA HIS A 28 13.82 -17.85 34.07
C HIS A 28 14.71 -16.82 34.79
N SER A 29 14.67 -15.55 34.41
CA SER A 29 15.11 -14.44 35.28
C SER A 29 14.08 -13.31 35.16
N GLN A 30 13.05 -13.31 35.99
CA GLN A 30 13.00 -12.59 37.27
C GLN A 30 13.44 -11.13 37.17
N ILE A 31 12.39 -10.32 37.03
CA ILE A 31 12.28 -8.89 37.34
C ILE A 31 12.84 -8.65 38.75
N SER A 32 13.78 -7.72 38.88
CA SER A 32 14.14 -7.13 40.16
C SER A 32 14.11 -5.61 40.07
N ALA A 33 13.23 -5.03 40.89
CA ALA A 33 13.07 -3.61 41.11
C ALA A 33 14.15 -3.11 42.09
N SER A 34 14.93 -2.12 41.68
CA SER A 34 15.61 -1.14 42.53
C SER A 34 16.13 -0.03 41.60
N GLY A 35 16.22 1.25 41.94
CA GLY A 35 15.87 1.97 43.14
C GLY A 35 15.78 3.45 42.77
N ARG A 36 14.92 4.17 43.50
CA ARG A 36 14.79 5.64 43.45
C ARG A 36 16.16 6.30 43.67
N ARG A 37 16.54 7.21 42.77
CA ARG A 37 17.36 8.38 43.14
C ARG A 37 16.78 9.64 42.52
N ARG A 38 16.19 10.45 43.41
CA ARG A 38 15.86 11.86 43.20
C ARG A 38 17.17 12.62 43.01
N SER A 39 17.32 13.35 41.91
CA SER A 39 18.29 14.44 41.81
C SER A 39 17.56 15.77 41.94
N THR A 40 17.99 16.50 42.95
CA THR A 40 17.56 17.84 43.34
C THR A 40 18.09 18.87 42.34
N SER A 41 17.23 19.57 41.61
CA SER A 41 17.62 20.77 40.87
C SER A 41 17.56 21.99 41.80
N LEU A 42 18.72 22.61 41.99
CA LEU A 42 18.88 23.86 42.71
C LEU A 42 18.29 25.00 41.88
N ALA A 43 17.26 25.64 42.43
CA ALA A 43 16.68 26.86 41.92
C ALA A 43 17.64 28.04 42.18
N ARG A 44 18.11 28.71 41.12
CA ARG A 44 18.78 30.00 41.22
C ARG A 44 17.86 31.09 40.68
N LYS A 45 17.24 31.83 41.61
CA LYS A 45 16.57 33.11 41.38
C LYS A 45 17.60 34.15 40.93
N GLN A 46 17.35 34.85 39.82
CA GLN A 46 17.91 36.19 39.60
C GLN A 46 16.81 37.16 39.15
N LYS A 47 16.91 38.36 39.72
CA LYS A 47 15.92 39.44 39.72
C LYS A 47 15.98 40.30 38.44
N SER A 48 14.79 40.71 38.05
CA SER A 48 14.29 41.81 37.23
C SER A 48 15.10 43.12 36.99
N LYS A 49 14.90 43.62 35.74
CA LYS A 49 14.73 45.03 35.22
C LYS A 49 15.98 45.90 34.91
N PRO A 50 15.90 46.92 34.00
CA PRO A 50 14.94 47.20 32.91
C PRO A 50 15.60 47.56 31.52
N ASN A 51 14.77 47.63 30.47
CA ASN A 51 15.10 48.05 29.08
C ASN A 51 15.21 49.58 28.90
N PRO A 52 15.89 50.04 27.83
CA PRO A 52 15.55 51.28 27.14
C PRO A 52 15.08 51.06 25.67
N LYS A 53 13.90 51.66 25.43
CA LYS A 53 13.23 52.21 24.23
C LYS A 53 13.90 52.13 22.84
N VAL A 54 13.09 51.80 21.83
CA VAL A 54 12.87 52.61 20.61
C VAL A 54 11.51 52.27 19.95
N ASP A 55 10.98 53.26 19.22
CA ASP A 55 9.58 53.58 18.95
C ASP A 55 8.77 52.66 18.02
N VAL A 56 7.48 52.54 18.33
CA VAL A 56 6.42 51.98 17.48
C VAL A 56 5.53 53.13 17.00
N LEU A 57 5.48 53.31 15.67
CA LEU A 57 4.53 54.23 15.02
C LEU A 57 3.15 53.56 14.92
N ALA A 58 2.14 54.26 15.41
CA ALA A 58 0.75 53.83 15.50
C ALA A 58 -0.07 54.25 14.27
N LEU A 59 -1.02 53.41 13.85
CA LEU A 59 -2.26 53.83 13.19
C LEU A 59 -3.47 53.04 13.73
N ALA A 60 -4.07 53.67 14.76
CA ALA A 60 -5.48 53.86 15.08
C ALA A 60 -6.64 53.12 14.37
N PHE A 61 -7.46 52.46 15.22
CA PHE A 61 -8.94 52.50 15.37
C PHE A 61 -9.86 52.15 14.18
N GLY A 62 -10.91 51.31 14.32
CA GLY A 62 -11.56 50.80 15.52
C GLY A 62 -12.65 49.76 15.26
N ARG A 63 -12.95 49.00 16.31
CA ARG A 63 -14.05 48.04 16.43
C ARG A 63 -15.37 48.76 16.70
N ARG A 64 -16.46 48.32 16.05
CA ARG A 64 -17.80 48.30 16.64
C ARG A 64 -18.44 46.94 16.39
N TYR A 65 -18.91 46.36 17.48
CA TYR A 65 -19.78 45.18 17.56
C TYR A 65 -21.17 45.50 16.98
N SER A 66 -21.74 44.59 16.20
CA SER A 66 -23.19 44.48 16.00
C SER A 66 -23.58 43.05 15.66
N GLN A 67 -24.14 42.40 16.69
CA GLN A 67 -25.28 41.46 16.72
C GLN A 67 -25.44 40.34 15.68
N ASP A 68 -25.69 39.17 16.27
CA ASP A 68 -26.05 37.87 15.73
C ASP A 68 -27.07 37.88 14.58
N ALA A 69 -26.69 37.22 13.49
CA ALA A 69 -27.63 36.55 12.59
C ALA A 69 -27.21 35.08 12.49
N LYS A 70 -28.01 34.19 13.09
CA LYS A 70 -27.94 32.74 12.91
C LYS A 70 -28.04 32.40 11.41
N MET A 71 -26.91 32.17 10.75
CA MET A 71 -26.89 31.47 9.47
C MET A 71 -26.98 29.97 9.74
N THR A 72 -28.19 29.44 9.61
CA THR A 72 -28.40 28.02 9.40
C THR A 72 -27.65 27.63 8.13
N ASN A 73 -26.65 26.76 8.25
CA ASN A 73 -26.03 26.09 7.11
C ASN A 73 -27.10 25.22 6.42
N LYS A 74 -27.87 25.83 5.51
CA LYS A 74 -28.58 25.08 4.48
C LYS A 74 -27.54 24.71 3.44
N SER A 75 -27.18 23.44 3.43
CA SER A 75 -26.55 22.78 2.29
C SER A 75 -27.27 23.23 1.01
N PRO A 76 -26.56 23.52 -0.10
CA PRO A 76 -27.24 23.75 -1.37
C PRO A 76 -28.13 22.53 -1.68
N PRO A 77 -29.37 22.74 -2.16
CA PRO A 77 -30.26 21.63 -2.49
C PRO A 77 -29.55 20.75 -3.52
N ALA A 78 -29.51 19.45 -3.23
CA ALA A 78 -29.04 18.44 -4.16
C ALA A 78 -29.69 18.70 -5.51
N VAL A 79 -28.88 18.86 -6.56
CA VAL A 79 -29.36 18.86 -7.94
C VAL A 79 -30.09 17.53 -8.12
N GLN A 80 -31.41 17.58 -8.16
CA GLN A 80 -32.23 16.41 -8.46
C GLN A 80 -31.86 15.99 -9.89
N GLU A 81 -31.20 14.85 -10.00
CA GLU A 81 -31.04 14.18 -11.29
C GLU A 81 -32.43 14.02 -11.93
N PRO A 82 -32.56 14.21 -13.26
CA PRO A 82 -33.82 14.08 -13.96
C PRO A 82 -34.47 12.75 -13.57
N GLY A 83 -35.73 12.82 -13.14
CA GLY A 83 -36.46 11.71 -12.54
C GLY A 83 -36.78 10.61 -13.54
N GLY A 84 -35.77 9.82 -13.91
CA GLY A 84 -35.94 8.62 -14.73
C GLY A 84 -36.80 7.58 -14.03
N PRO A 85 -37.33 6.59 -14.78
CA PRO A 85 -38.25 5.56 -14.26
C PRO A 85 -37.62 4.68 -13.18
N ALA A 86 -36.30 4.56 -13.18
CA ALA A 86 -35.52 3.91 -12.12
C ALA A 86 -34.12 4.53 -12.01
N LYS A 87 -33.44 4.30 -10.88
CA LYS A 87 -32.06 4.72 -10.62
C LYS A 87 -31.20 3.53 -10.22
N LEU A 88 -29.98 3.47 -10.73
CA LEU A 88 -28.98 2.46 -10.38
C LEU A 88 -27.97 3.02 -9.37
N ASP A 89 -27.68 2.26 -8.32
CA ASP A 89 -26.67 2.60 -7.30
C ASP A 89 -25.97 1.31 -6.80
N MET A 90 -24.94 1.46 -5.96
CA MET A 90 -24.21 0.35 -5.35
C MET A 90 -23.87 0.64 -3.89
N LEU A 91 -24.15 -0.33 -3.02
CA LEU A 91 -23.61 -0.41 -1.67
C LEU A 91 -22.42 -1.38 -1.66
N VAL A 92 -21.25 -0.92 -1.19
CA VAL A 92 -20.08 -1.78 -1.00
C VAL A 92 -20.09 -2.27 0.44
N GLU A 93 -20.04 -3.59 0.62
CA GLU A 93 -20.06 -4.24 1.92
C GLU A 93 -18.66 -4.70 2.34
N SER A 94 -17.78 -4.96 1.38
CA SER A 94 -16.42 -5.39 1.66
C SER A 94 -15.60 -4.31 2.38
N PRO A 95 -14.67 -4.71 3.26
CA PRO A 95 -13.67 -3.80 3.82
C PRO A 95 -12.77 -3.21 2.71
N PRO A 96 -11.89 -2.24 3.04
CA PRO A 96 -10.91 -1.73 2.09
C PRO A 96 -10.11 -2.86 1.45
N LEU A 97 -10.02 -2.85 0.12
CA LEU A 97 -9.38 -3.92 -0.64
C LEU A 97 -7.86 -3.78 -0.55
N VAL A 98 -7.25 -4.58 0.32
CA VAL A 98 -5.80 -4.60 0.54
C VAL A 98 -5.24 -5.96 0.13
N LEU A 99 -4.35 -5.96 -0.84
CA LEU A 99 -3.55 -7.13 -1.22
C LEU A 99 -2.34 -7.22 -0.29
N PHE A 100 -2.24 -8.30 0.46
CA PHE A 100 -1.13 -8.49 1.41
C PHE A 100 0.09 -9.10 0.73
N ASN A 101 1.27 -8.67 1.16
CA ASN A 101 2.58 -9.13 0.68
C ASN A 101 2.88 -8.81 -0.80
N GLN A 102 3.92 -9.43 -1.34
CA GLN A 102 4.30 -9.27 -2.73
C GLN A 102 3.31 -9.98 -3.67
N PRO A 103 3.23 -9.60 -4.96
CA PRO A 103 2.29 -10.21 -5.90
C PRO A 103 2.39 -11.74 -6.04
N GLN A 104 3.55 -12.33 -5.70
CA GLN A 104 3.78 -13.78 -5.77
C GLN A 104 3.20 -14.54 -4.55
N ASP A 105 3.11 -13.87 -3.41
CA ASP A 105 2.73 -14.45 -2.11
C ASP A 105 1.35 -13.98 -1.64
N SER A 106 0.70 -13.13 -2.43
CA SER A 106 -0.59 -12.52 -2.09
C SER A 106 -1.72 -13.46 -2.47
N THR A 107 -2.65 -13.69 -1.54
CA THR A 107 -3.80 -14.59 -1.72
C THR A 107 -4.98 -13.90 -2.38
N GLY A 108 -5.11 -12.58 -2.19
CA GLY A 108 -6.10 -11.74 -2.87
C GLY A 108 -6.85 -10.83 -1.91
N ALA A 109 -7.92 -10.23 -2.40
CA ALA A 109 -8.88 -9.48 -1.58
C ALA A 109 -10.30 -9.70 -2.11
N LEU A 110 -11.25 -10.04 -1.24
CA LEU A 110 -12.64 -10.22 -1.63
C LEU A 110 -13.35 -8.87 -1.73
N PHE A 111 -13.85 -8.57 -2.92
CA PHE A 111 -14.82 -7.52 -3.14
C PHE A 111 -16.24 -8.08 -3.00
N SER A 112 -17.10 -7.38 -2.25
CA SER A 112 -18.51 -7.70 -2.08
C SER A 112 -19.33 -6.42 -2.09
N GLY A 113 -20.44 -6.42 -2.83
CA GLY A 113 -21.37 -5.30 -2.86
C GLY A 113 -22.75 -5.70 -3.36
N LEU A 114 -23.71 -4.82 -3.10
CA LEU A 114 -25.09 -4.93 -3.55
C LEU A 114 -25.35 -3.84 -4.59
N LEU A 115 -25.71 -4.24 -5.81
CA LEU A 115 -26.31 -3.34 -6.78
C LEU A 115 -27.75 -3.06 -6.37
N LYS A 116 -28.16 -1.81 -6.49
CA LYS A 116 -29.46 -1.31 -6.07
C LYS A 116 -30.16 -0.69 -7.26
N ILE A 117 -31.35 -1.19 -7.59
CA ILE A 117 -32.25 -0.59 -8.57
C ILE A 117 -33.41 0.02 -7.78
N ASP A 118 -33.47 1.35 -7.74
CA ASP A 118 -34.55 2.11 -7.13
C ASP A 118 -35.59 2.45 -8.20
N VAL A 119 -36.69 1.70 -8.21
CA VAL A 119 -37.78 1.84 -9.18
C VAL A 119 -38.78 2.88 -8.66
N ARG A 120 -38.92 3.99 -9.41
CA ARG A 120 -39.77 5.12 -9.03
C ARG A 120 -41.19 5.00 -9.58
N THR A 121 -41.34 4.36 -10.72
CA THR A 121 -42.62 4.07 -11.38
C THR A 121 -43.27 2.81 -10.79
N GLU A 122 -44.55 2.56 -11.06
CA GLU A 122 -45.26 1.36 -10.55
C GLU A 122 -44.61 0.05 -10.99
N ARG A 123 -44.18 -0.04 -12.25
CA ARG A 123 -43.57 -1.23 -12.83
C ARG A 123 -42.56 -0.86 -13.91
N VAL A 124 -41.41 -1.52 -13.88
CA VAL A 124 -40.35 -1.36 -14.89
C VAL A 124 -39.89 -2.75 -15.34
N VAL A 125 -39.71 -2.92 -16.65
CA VAL A 125 -39.20 -4.16 -17.23
C VAL A 125 -37.75 -3.93 -17.65
N VAL A 126 -36.85 -4.73 -17.08
CA VAL A 126 -35.41 -4.72 -17.37
C VAL A 126 -35.12 -5.87 -18.34
N GLU A 127 -34.60 -5.54 -19.52
CA GLU A 127 -34.29 -6.51 -20.58
C GLU A 127 -32.87 -7.06 -20.48
N SER A 128 -31.93 -6.21 -20.05
CA SER A 128 -30.56 -6.65 -19.76
C SER A 128 -30.08 -5.98 -18.48
N PHE A 129 -29.36 -6.73 -17.67
CA PHE A 129 -28.74 -6.21 -16.48
C PHE A 129 -27.37 -6.85 -16.32
N SER A 130 -26.33 -6.04 -16.48
CA SER A 130 -24.95 -6.51 -16.45
C SER A 130 -24.08 -5.61 -15.60
N ALA A 131 -23.01 -6.19 -15.05
CA ALA A 131 -21.96 -5.45 -14.38
C ALA A 131 -20.59 -5.96 -14.83
N ARG A 132 -19.60 -5.08 -14.82
CA ARG A 132 -18.21 -5.38 -15.17
C ARG A 132 -17.26 -4.78 -14.16
N PHE A 133 -16.34 -5.60 -13.66
CA PHE A 133 -15.18 -5.14 -12.90
C PHE A 133 -14.04 -4.94 -13.88
N VAL A 134 -13.54 -3.71 -13.94
CA VAL A 134 -12.67 -3.25 -15.02
C VAL A 134 -11.41 -2.62 -14.44
N GLN A 135 -10.26 -3.01 -14.97
CA GLN A 135 -8.98 -2.34 -14.77
C GLN A 135 -8.78 -1.33 -15.89
N LYS A 136 -8.64 -0.04 -15.54
CA LYS A 136 -8.45 1.04 -16.50
C LYS A 136 -7.06 1.66 -16.31
N ILE A 137 -6.30 1.71 -17.40
CA ILE A 137 -4.99 2.32 -17.47
C ILE A 137 -5.08 3.54 -18.38
N THR A 138 -4.78 4.71 -17.82
CA THR A 138 -4.77 5.97 -18.55
C THR A 138 -3.35 6.52 -18.64
N THR A 139 -2.85 6.62 -19.87
CA THR A 139 -1.54 7.16 -20.23
C THR A 139 -1.64 8.65 -20.51
N LYS A 140 -0.87 9.46 -19.78
CA LYS A 140 -0.83 10.93 -19.94
C LYS A 140 0.02 11.37 -21.13
N LYS A 141 0.96 10.53 -21.56
CA LYS A 141 1.81 10.73 -22.76
C LYS A 141 1.58 9.61 -23.78
N PRO A 142 0.44 9.61 -24.49
CA PRO A 142 0.17 8.62 -25.53
C PRO A 142 1.10 8.81 -26.75
N VAL A 143 1.37 7.72 -27.48
CA VAL A 143 2.20 7.74 -28.71
C VAL A 143 1.61 8.65 -29.79
N GLY A 144 0.28 8.65 -29.92
CA GLY A 144 -0.44 9.62 -30.74
C GLY A 144 -0.95 10.77 -29.90
N GLU A 145 -0.54 12.00 -30.21
CA GLU A 145 -1.09 13.20 -29.58
C GLU A 145 -2.63 13.20 -29.70
N ARG A 146 -3.32 13.29 -28.56
CA ARG A 146 -4.79 13.26 -28.44
C ARG A 146 -5.49 11.99 -28.93
N CYS A 147 -4.79 10.87 -29.06
CA CYS A 147 -5.43 9.59 -29.42
C CYS A 147 -6.04 8.90 -28.19
N SER A 148 -7.36 8.73 -28.15
CA SER A 148 -8.07 8.06 -27.04
C SER A 148 -7.70 6.58 -26.90
N GLN A 149 -7.40 5.89 -28.01
CA GLN A 149 -7.01 4.47 -28.01
C GLN A 149 -5.58 4.22 -27.52
N CYS A 150 -4.69 5.20 -27.62
CA CYS A 150 -3.35 5.15 -27.00
C CYS A 150 -3.36 5.65 -25.56
N ALA A 151 -4.34 6.51 -25.23
CA ALA A 151 -4.45 7.10 -23.91
C ALA A 151 -5.17 6.17 -22.93
N ASN A 152 -6.18 5.41 -23.35
CA ASN A 152 -6.99 4.58 -22.45
C ASN A 152 -6.94 3.12 -22.86
N HIS A 153 -6.46 2.28 -21.94
CA HIS A 153 -6.47 0.84 -22.06
C HIS A 153 -7.32 0.25 -20.95
N THR A 154 -8.22 -0.63 -21.34
CA THR A 154 -9.24 -1.18 -20.45
C THR A 154 -9.14 -2.68 -20.51
N LYS A 155 -9.07 -3.34 -19.36
CA LYS A 155 -9.06 -4.79 -19.21
C LYS A 155 -10.20 -5.20 -18.29
N ASP A 156 -11.11 -6.01 -18.81
CA ASP A 156 -12.21 -6.55 -18.02
C ASP A 156 -11.68 -7.73 -17.19
N LEU A 157 -11.90 -7.66 -15.87
CA LEU A 157 -11.48 -8.70 -14.92
C LEU A 157 -12.59 -9.72 -14.70
N LYS A 158 -13.83 -9.24 -14.55
CA LYS A 158 -15.01 -10.07 -14.36
C LYS A 158 -16.23 -9.36 -14.96
N THR A 159 -17.06 -10.14 -15.65
CA THR A 159 -18.37 -9.72 -16.12
C THR A 159 -19.44 -10.55 -15.41
N TRP A 160 -20.49 -9.89 -14.96
CA TRP A 160 -21.72 -10.47 -14.46
C TRP A 160 -22.83 -10.15 -15.42
N ASP A 161 -23.60 -11.15 -15.76
CA ASP A 161 -24.88 -11.01 -16.43
C ASP A 161 -25.93 -11.61 -15.51
N PHE A 162 -26.80 -10.75 -14.98
CA PHE A 162 -27.78 -11.14 -13.98
C PHE A 162 -29.04 -11.75 -14.61
N LEU A 163 -29.21 -11.62 -15.93
CA LEU A 163 -30.37 -12.11 -16.68
C LEU A 163 -30.00 -13.20 -17.70
N ALA A 164 -28.78 -13.75 -17.63
CA ALA A 164 -28.28 -14.75 -18.57
C ALA A 164 -29.07 -16.08 -18.53
N GLU A 165 -29.56 -16.48 -17.36
CA GLU A 165 -30.41 -17.66 -17.21
C GLU A 165 -31.88 -17.24 -17.19
N PRO A 166 -32.75 -17.83 -18.03
CA PRO A 166 -34.15 -17.48 -18.08
C PRO A 166 -34.85 -17.92 -16.80
N VAL A 167 -35.00 -17.00 -15.85
CA VAL A 167 -35.82 -17.18 -14.66
C VAL A 167 -37.27 -17.33 -15.12
N HIS A 168 -37.86 -18.52 -14.93
CA HIS A 168 -39.23 -18.84 -15.37
C HIS A 168 -39.51 -18.66 -16.88
N GLY A 169 -38.51 -18.92 -17.75
CA GLY A 169 -38.72 -18.90 -19.21
C GLY A 169 -38.87 -17.49 -19.81
N THR A 170 -38.60 -16.44 -19.04
CA THR A 170 -38.67 -15.05 -19.50
C THR A 170 -37.29 -14.42 -19.42
N SER A 171 -36.82 -13.81 -20.52
CA SER A 171 -35.50 -13.16 -20.62
C SER A 171 -35.50 -11.71 -20.10
N SER A 172 -36.54 -11.31 -19.36
CA SER A 172 -36.71 -9.96 -18.84
C SER A 172 -37.22 -10.00 -17.40
N LEU A 173 -36.73 -9.07 -16.58
CA LEU A 173 -37.06 -8.98 -15.17
C LEU A 173 -38.04 -7.82 -14.95
N THR A 174 -39.24 -8.16 -14.46
CA THR A 174 -40.23 -7.15 -14.07
C THR A 174 -40.02 -6.76 -12.61
N LEU A 175 -39.76 -5.49 -12.38
CA LEU A 175 -39.54 -4.91 -11.05
C LEU A 175 -40.71 -3.98 -10.71
N ASP A 176 -41.36 -4.23 -9.58
CA ASP A 176 -42.37 -3.32 -9.03
C ASP A 176 -41.69 -2.13 -8.32
N ARG A 177 -42.46 -1.08 -8.00
CA ARG A 177 -41.97 0.09 -7.27
C ARG A 177 -41.25 -0.30 -5.97
N GLY A 178 -40.01 0.15 -5.80
CA GLY A 178 -39.23 -0.12 -4.60
C GLY A 178 -37.73 -0.30 -4.87
N GLU A 179 -37.00 -0.64 -3.81
CA GLU A 179 -35.57 -0.91 -3.85
C GLU A 179 -35.32 -2.40 -4.07
N HIS A 180 -34.70 -2.74 -5.20
CA HIS A 180 -34.31 -4.11 -5.53
C HIS A 180 -32.79 -4.25 -5.41
N LYS A 181 -32.35 -5.29 -4.70
CA LYS A 181 -30.93 -5.51 -4.40
C LYS A 181 -30.43 -6.78 -5.08
N VAL A 182 -29.31 -6.67 -5.78
CA VAL A 182 -28.66 -7.80 -6.44
C VAL A 182 -27.22 -7.89 -5.94
N PRO A 183 -26.85 -8.98 -5.25
CA PRO A 183 -25.50 -9.14 -4.72
C PRO A 183 -24.51 -9.47 -5.83
N LEU A 184 -23.28 -9.00 -5.67
CA LEU A 184 -22.15 -9.41 -6.48
C LEU A 184 -20.87 -9.46 -5.66
N SER A 185 -20.02 -10.44 -5.97
CA SER A 185 -18.75 -10.66 -5.29
C SER A 185 -17.66 -11.04 -6.29
N TYR A 186 -16.43 -10.62 -6.02
CA TYR A 186 -15.25 -10.95 -6.82
C TYR A 186 -14.01 -11.08 -5.94
N LEU A 187 -13.33 -12.22 -6.01
CA LEU A 187 -12.01 -12.37 -5.41
C LEU A 187 -10.96 -11.77 -6.36
N LEU A 188 -10.37 -10.65 -5.96
CA LEU A 188 -9.26 -10.04 -6.68
C LEU A 188 -8.01 -10.92 -6.56
N ASP A 189 -7.40 -11.25 -7.70
CA ASP A 189 -6.13 -11.99 -7.73
C ASP A 189 -5.02 -11.17 -7.05
N GLY A 190 -4.28 -11.82 -6.14
CA GLY A 190 -3.13 -11.26 -5.46
C GLY A 190 -2.01 -10.80 -6.40
N LYS A 191 -1.98 -11.25 -7.66
CA LYS A 191 -1.01 -10.79 -8.67
C LYS A 191 -1.32 -9.40 -9.23
N LEU A 192 -2.54 -8.89 -9.02
CA LEU A 192 -2.94 -7.59 -9.56
C LEU A 192 -2.12 -6.45 -8.93
N PRO A 193 -1.75 -5.44 -9.72
CA PRO A 193 -1.10 -4.25 -9.18
C PRO A 193 -2.06 -3.47 -8.28
N ALA A 194 -1.50 -2.69 -7.36
CA ALA A 194 -2.31 -1.71 -6.62
C ALA A 194 -2.72 -0.54 -7.54
N THR A 195 -3.80 0.15 -7.17
CA THR A 195 -4.20 1.44 -7.75
C THR A 195 -3.05 2.42 -7.63
N THR A 196 -2.64 3.01 -8.76
CA THR A 196 -1.51 3.94 -8.80
C THR A 196 -1.77 5.11 -9.70
N ARG A 197 -1.49 6.29 -9.15
CA ARG A 197 -1.57 7.57 -9.86
C ARG A 197 -0.17 8.13 -10.05
N GLY A 198 0.53 7.60 -11.05
CA GLY A 198 1.87 8.01 -11.42
C GLY A 198 1.91 9.30 -12.25
N ILE A 199 3.12 9.69 -12.66
CA ILE A 199 3.37 10.92 -13.40
C ILE A 199 2.95 10.76 -14.86
N ASP A 200 3.34 9.65 -15.50
CA ASP A 200 3.06 9.38 -16.92
C ASP A 200 1.86 8.44 -17.14
N MET A 201 1.49 7.64 -16.13
CA MET A 201 0.37 6.70 -16.20
C MET A 201 -0.44 6.64 -14.90
N VAL A 202 -1.72 6.34 -15.05
CA VAL A 202 -2.68 6.11 -13.97
C VAL A 202 -3.32 4.74 -14.16
N LEU A 203 -3.41 3.96 -13.09
CA LEU A 203 -4.05 2.66 -13.04
C LEU A 203 -5.13 2.72 -11.95
N ASP A 204 -6.39 2.69 -12.37
CA ASP A 204 -7.57 2.71 -11.51
C ASP A 204 -8.44 1.48 -11.79
N TYR A 205 -9.24 1.08 -10.80
CA TYR A 205 -10.23 0.03 -10.94
C TYR A 205 -11.64 0.62 -10.87
N HIS A 206 -12.54 0.08 -11.68
CA HIS A 206 -13.92 0.54 -11.75
C HIS A 206 -14.89 -0.62 -11.78
N ILE A 207 -16.05 -0.43 -11.16
CA ILE A 207 -17.23 -1.25 -11.43
C ILE A 207 -18.18 -0.43 -12.26
N ILE A 208 -18.54 -0.97 -13.42
CA ILE A 208 -19.48 -0.39 -14.36
C ILE A 208 -20.69 -1.30 -14.39
N ALA A 209 -21.86 -0.78 -14.04
CA ALA A 209 -23.12 -1.50 -14.10
C ALA A 209 -24.05 -0.81 -15.11
N GLU A 210 -24.67 -1.60 -15.97
CA GLU A 210 -25.53 -1.14 -17.06
C GLU A 210 -26.81 -1.98 -17.06
N ALA A 211 -27.96 -1.31 -17.08
CA ALA A 211 -29.27 -1.94 -17.22
C ALA A 211 -30.03 -1.28 -18.37
N VAL A 212 -30.61 -2.08 -19.25
CA VAL A 212 -31.44 -1.60 -20.36
C VAL A 212 -32.90 -1.91 -20.04
N LEU A 213 -33.73 -0.88 -20.08
CA LEU A 213 -35.18 -1.00 -19.89
C LEU A 213 -35.88 -1.26 -21.22
N ASN A 214 -37.09 -1.85 -21.18
CA ASN A 214 -37.93 -2.04 -22.37
C ASN A 214 -38.32 -0.71 -23.06
N THR A 215 -38.26 0.42 -22.34
CA THR A 215 -38.44 1.76 -22.93
C THR A 215 -37.28 2.17 -23.84
N GLY A 216 -36.19 1.40 -23.88
CA GLY A 216 -34.93 1.75 -24.53
C GLY A 216 -34.01 2.62 -23.66
N ASP A 217 -34.44 3.01 -22.46
CA ASP A 217 -33.62 3.80 -21.53
C ASP A 217 -32.49 2.96 -20.95
N VAL A 218 -31.26 3.50 -20.99
CA VAL A 218 -30.06 2.84 -20.43
C VAL A 218 -29.70 3.49 -19.09
N LEU A 219 -29.81 2.71 -18.02
CA LEU A 219 -29.33 3.09 -16.70
C LEU A 219 -27.86 2.67 -16.58
N SER A 220 -26.97 3.63 -16.35
CA SER A 220 -25.55 3.36 -16.16
C SER A 220 -25.07 3.88 -14.81
N TYR A 221 -24.21 3.10 -14.16
CA TYR A 221 -23.57 3.45 -12.90
C TYR A 221 -22.09 3.08 -12.98
N THR A 222 -21.21 3.98 -12.53
CA THR A 222 -19.78 3.72 -12.47
C THR A 222 -19.23 4.12 -11.12
N ARG A 223 -18.52 3.20 -10.45
CA ARG A 223 -17.86 3.44 -9.17
C ARG A 223 -16.38 3.12 -9.27
N THR A 224 -15.54 4.02 -8.74
CA THR A 224 -14.10 3.80 -8.57
C THR A 224 -13.84 2.92 -7.35
N ILE A 225 -12.96 1.94 -7.51
CA ILE A 225 -12.54 1.03 -6.44
C ILE A 225 -11.02 1.19 -6.23
N ASP A 226 -10.63 1.50 -5.01
CA ASP A 226 -9.22 1.65 -4.64
C ASP A 226 -8.68 0.30 -4.14
N VAL A 227 -7.75 -0.28 -4.91
CA VAL A 227 -7.03 -1.51 -4.52
C VAL A 227 -5.67 -1.09 -3.98
N LYS A 228 -5.39 -1.43 -2.73
CA LYS A 228 -4.12 -1.12 -2.06
C LYS A 228 -3.26 -2.36 -1.93
N ARG A 229 -1.96 -2.16 -1.69
CA ARG A 229 -1.03 -3.26 -1.37
C ARG A 229 -0.20 -2.92 -0.16
N ALA A 230 -0.24 -3.80 0.83
CA ALA A 230 0.51 -3.68 2.06
C ALA A 230 1.45 -4.88 2.23
N ILE A 231 2.73 -4.61 2.46
CA ILE A 231 3.72 -5.64 2.78
C ILE A 231 3.87 -5.70 4.30
N ILE A 232 3.69 -6.89 4.86
CA ILE A 232 3.87 -7.11 6.30
C ILE A 232 5.36 -6.92 6.64
N PRO A 233 5.71 -6.09 7.63
CA PRO A 233 7.10 -5.88 8.01
C PRO A 233 7.79 -7.19 8.43
N GLY A 234 8.91 -7.51 7.78
CA GLY A 234 9.77 -8.63 8.15
C GLY A 234 10.89 -8.22 9.10
N ILE A 235 12.04 -8.87 8.97
CA ILE A 235 13.26 -8.56 9.72
C ILE A 235 13.99 -7.38 9.06
N ASP A 236 14.67 -6.56 9.86
CA ASP A 236 15.51 -5.46 9.38
C ASP A 236 16.58 -5.94 8.39
N LYS A 237 16.86 -5.07 7.40
CA LYS A 237 17.84 -5.32 6.36
C LYS A 237 19.20 -4.80 6.81
N HIS A 238 20.20 -5.68 6.82
CA HIS A 238 21.59 -5.31 7.07
C HIS A 238 22.37 -5.25 5.76
N SER A 239 23.07 -4.14 5.52
CA SER A 239 23.89 -3.94 4.32
C SER A 239 25.28 -3.45 4.68
N VAL A 240 26.30 -3.95 3.99
CA VAL A 240 27.68 -3.52 4.15
C VAL A 240 28.19 -2.94 2.84
N ARG A 241 28.86 -1.79 2.94
CA ARG A 241 29.42 -1.03 1.82
C ARG A 241 30.89 -0.75 2.10
N ILE A 242 31.73 -1.02 1.12
CA ILE A 242 33.18 -0.78 1.20
C ILE A 242 33.46 0.36 0.23
N PHE A 243 34.31 1.32 0.63
CA PHE A 243 34.63 2.50 -0.19
C PHE A 243 36.09 2.54 -0.64
N PRO A 244 36.48 1.79 -1.70
CA PRO A 244 37.79 1.96 -2.32
C PRO A 244 37.97 3.40 -2.86
N PRO A 245 39.17 4.02 -2.76
CA PRO A 245 40.45 3.49 -2.29
C PRO A 245 40.69 3.65 -0.77
N THR A 246 39.66 3.96 0.02
CA THR A 246 39.79 4.08 1.47
C THR A 246 39.56 2.73 2.16
N ASN A 247 40.00 2.61 3.42
CA ASN A 247 39.69 1.46 4.27
C ASN A 247 38.33 1.61 4.97
N LEU A 248 37.50 2.58 4.56
CA LEU A 248 36.23 2.85 5.20
C LEU A 248 35.21 1.80 4.78
N THR A 249 34.59 1.18 5.78
CA THR A 249 33.44 0.29 5.61
C THR A 249 32.25 0.89 6.34
N CYS A 250 31.07 0.80 5.73
CA CYS A 250 29.83 1.31 6.26
C CYS A 250 28.82 0.17 6.36
N GLN A 251 28.35 -0.08 7.58
CA GLN A 251 27.32 -1.03 7.92
C GLN A 251 26.03 -0.25 8.17
N VAL A 252 24.95 -0.63 7.49
CA VAL A 252 23.66 0.06 7.58
C VAL A 252 22.58 -0.94 7.91
N THR A 253 21.76 -0.62 8.90
CA THR A 253 20.55 -1.35 9.27
C THR A 253 19.35 -0.50 8.87
N LEU A 254 18.54 -1.02 7.95
CA LEU A 254 17.36 -0.37 7.40
C LEU A 254 16.09 -1.14 7.79
N PRO A 255 14.96 -0.46 7.99
CA PRO A 255 13.69 -1.15 8.14
C PRO A 255 13.36 -1.95 6.87
N PRO A 256 12.63 -3.08 7.00
CA PRO A 256 12.27 -3.93 5.86
C PRO A 256 11.38 -3.18 4.86
N VAL A 257 10.47 -2.35 5.39
CA VAL A 257 9.46 -1.57 4.66
C VAL A 257 9.35 -0.16 5.25
N VAL A 258 8.93 0.79 4.42
CA VAL A 258 8.73 2.21 4.77
C VAL A 258 7.34 2.64 4.29
N TYR A 259 6.77 3.65 4.94
CA TYR A 259 5.43 4.18 4.63
C TYR A 259 5.48 5.62 4.07
N PRO A 260 4.59 5.99 3.12
CA PRO A 260 4.51 7.34 2.52
C PRO A 260 4.35 8.54 3.47
N ILE A 261 3.77 8.34 4.65
CA ILE A 261 3.49 9.38 5.66
C ILE A 261 4.27 9.05 6.95
N GLY A 262 5.41 8.37 6.83
CA GLY A 262 6.20 7.88 7.96
C GLY A 262 7.56 8.55 8.05
N GLU A 263 7.97 8.82 9.28
CA GLU A 263 9.38 8.96 9.64
C GLU A 263 9.91 7.58 10.02
N PHE A 264 11.17 7.32 9.68
CA PHE A 264 11.85 6.08 10.02
C PHE A 264 13.32 6.36 10.25
N LYS A 265 13.95 5.50 11.03
CA LYS A 265 15.34 5.70 11.43
C LYS A 265 16.21 4.63 10.81
N ILE A 266 17.44 5.03 10.49
CA ILE A 266 18.45 4.15 9.92
C ILE A 266 19.65 4.19 10.83
N ALA A 267 20.09 3.03 11.28
CA ALA A 267 21.32 2.92 12.05
C ALA A 267 22.49 2.67 11.09
N MET A 268 23.52 3.50 11.19
CA MET A 268 24.72 3.42 10.38
C MET A 268 25.96 3.38 11.27
N ARG A 269 26.87 2.46 10.97
CA ARG A 269 28.17 2.33 11.61
C ARG A 269 29.28 2.35 10.56
N MET A 270 30.23 3.26 10.70
CA MET A 270 31.43 3.32 9.89
C MET A 270 32.62 2.78 10.66
N ALA A 271 33.36 1.85 10.03
CA ALA A 271 34.59 1.28 10.55
C ALA A 271 35.78 1.57 9.62
N GLY A 272 36.99 1.35 10.12
CA GLY A 272 38.24 1.68 9.41
C GLY A 272 38.55 3.18 9.37
N THR A 273 38.02 3.94 10.35
CA THR A 273 38.19 5.40 10.38
C THR A 273 39.60 5.81 10.80
N THR A 274 40.30 5.01 11.62
CA THR A 274 41.68 5.29 12.02
C THR A 274 42.68 4.37 11.34
N ASN A 275 43.82 4.96 10.95
CA ASN A 275 45.00 4.27 10.44
C ASN A 275 46.21 4.72 11.26
N ARG A 276 46.79 3.79 12.01
CA ARG A 276 47.92 4.03 12.91
C ARG A 276 49.22 3.69 12.19
N LYS A 277 50.01 4.71 11.83
CA LYS A 277 51.36 4.58 11.27
C LYS A 277 52.42 4.62 12.38
N ALA A 278 53.71 4.55 12.04
CA ALA A 278 54.81 4.51 13.03
C ALA A 278 54.85 5.75 13.95
N ASP A 279 54.67 6.95 13.40
CA ASP A 279 54.82 8.21 14.17
C ASP A 279 53.51 9.01 14.33
N CYS A 280 52.50 8.69 13.53
CA CYS A 280 51.25 9.43 13.46
C CYS A 280 50.02 8.53 13.38
N ILE A 281 48.88 9.11 13.73
CA ILE A 281 47.56 8.51 13.56
C ILE A 281 46.81 9.37 12.54
N LEU A 282 46.39 8.76 11.44
CA LEU A 282 45.48 9.37 10.47
C LEU A 282 44.07 8.90 10.81
N SER A 283 43.13 9.82 10.91
CA SER A 283 41.73 9.53 11.26
C SER A 283 40.77 10.24 10.31
N TRP A 284 39.82 9.50 9.76
CA TRP A 284 38.70 10.04 9.01
C TRP A 284 37.66 10.59 9.98
N ARG A 285 37.37 11.87 9.85
CA ARG A 285 36.30 12.54 10.57
C ARG A 285 35.14 12.84 9.64
N LEU A 286 33.94 12.41 10.02
CA LEU A 286 32.73 12.82 9.33
C LEU A 286 32.46 14.32 9.58
N GLN A 287 32.22 15.06 8.51
CA GLN A 287 31.93 16.50 8.52
C GLN A 287 30.46 16.79 8.25
N ARG A 288 29.89 16.03 7.31
CA ARG A 288 28.50 16.21 6.86
C ARG A 288 27.96 14.90 6.33
N LEU A 289 26.68 14.66 6.58
CA LEU A 289 25.90 13.59 5.98
C LEU A 289 24.68 14.20 5.28
N LEU A 290 24.45 13.81 4.04
CA LEU A 290 23.26 14.14 3.26
C LEU A 290 22.54 12.83 2.93
N TRP A 291 21.22 12.84 2.99
CA TRP A 291 20.42 11.73 2.54
C TRP A 291 19.30 12.24 1.63
N ARG A 292 18.91 11.43 0.66
CA ARG A 292 17.75 11.68 -0.20
C ARG A 292 17.10 10.38 -0.62
N ILE A 293 15.80 10.41 -0.85
CA ILE A 293 15.01 9.28 -1.32
C ILE A 293 14.58 9.58 -2.74
N GLU A 294 15.08 8.79 -3.68
CA GLU A 294 14.81 8.89 -5.10
C GLU A 294 13.72 7.90 -5.48
N GLU A 295 12.62 8.39 -6.06
CA GLU A 295 11.55 7.60 -6.68
C GLU A 295 11.79 7.54 -8.19
N THR A 296 11.96 6.32 -8.71
CA THR A 296 12.05 6.06 -10.15
C THR A 296 10.76 5.38 -10.62
N GLN A 297 10.04 6.06 -11.52
CA GLN A 297 8.89 5.52 -12.24
C GLN A 297 9.30 5.15 -13.66
N LYS A 298 9.08 3.90 -14.05
CA LYS A 298 9.26 3.40 -15.42
C LYS A 298 7.91 2.99 -15.96
N THR A 299 7.57 3.41 -17.17
CA THR A 299 6.30 3.07 -17.84
C THR A 299 6.52 2.97 -19.34
N VAL A 300 5.75 2.14 -20.03
CA VAL A 300 5.81 2.01 -21.50
C VAL A 300 4.46 2.35 -22.08
N SER A 301 4.37 3.44 -22.84
CA SER A 301 3.14 3.87 -23.51
C SER A 301 2.86 2.99 -24.74
N PRO A 302 1.80 2.16 -24.72
CA PRO A 302 1.49 1.30 -25.85
C PRO A 302 0.94 2.11 -27.05
N ALA A 303 1.25 1.66 -28.27
CA ALA A 303 0.66 2.23 -29.48
C ALA A 303 -0.59 1.46 -29.92
N CYS A 304 -1.58 2.18 -30.45
CA CYS A 304 -2.68 1.55 -31.18
C CYS A 304 -2.22 1.18 -32.60
N GLN A 305 -2.97 0.32 -33.30
CA GLN A 305 -2.67 -0.10 -34.66
C GLN A 305 -2.38 1.07 -35.61
N LYS A 306 -3.07 2.20 -35.44
CA LYS A 306 -2.85 3.41 -36.26
C LYS A 306 -1.50 4.09 -36.00
N HIS A 307 -0.94 3.96 -34.80
CA HIS A 307 0.29 4.62 -34.37
C HIS A 307 1.46 3.68 -34.17
N GLN A 308 1.32 2.38 -34.47
CA GLN A 308 2.41 1.40 -34.42
C GLN A 308 3.61 1.85 -35.29
N HIS A 309 3.36 2.53 -36.40
CA HIS A 309 4.41 3.06 -37.28
C HIS A 309 5.31 4.13 -36.63
N LYS A 310 4.87 4.75 -35.53
CA LYS A 310 5.67 5.76 -34.80
C LYS A 310 6.62 5.14 -33.78
N LEU A 311 6.50 3.83 -33.55
CA LEU A 311 7.36 3.12 -32.62
C LEU A 311 8.71 2.83 -33.25
N ALA A 312 9.76 2.91 -32.43
CA ALA A 312 11.08 2.49 -32.85
C ALA A 312 11.11 0.96 -33.07
N THR A 313 11.85 0.52 -34.08
CA THR A 313 12.18 -0.90 -34.26
C THR A 313 13.26 -1.28 -33.25
N GLN A 314 13.10 -2.41 -32.55
CA GLN A 314 14.12 -2.95 -31.67
C GLN A 314 15.31 -3.49 -32.48
N GLU A 315 16.46 -3.69 -31.82
CA GLU A 315 17.69 -4.21 -32.42
C GLU A 315 17.48 -5.58 -33.12
N ASP A 316 16.50 -6.36 -32.66
CA ASP A 316 16.11 -7.66 -33.21
C ASP A 316 15.15 -7.58 -34.42
N GLY A 317 14.86 -6.38 -34.93
CA GLY A 317 13.97 -6.17 -36.08
C GLY A 317 12.46 -6.28 -35.75
N THR A 318 12.10 -6.51 -34.48
CA THR A 318 10.72 -6.51 -33.99
C THR A 318 10.24 -5.10 -33.66
N PRO A 319 8.97 -4.75 -33.90
CA PRO A 319 8.41 -3.47 -33.44
C PRO A 319 8.43 -3.42 -31.91
N SER A 320 8.89 -2.31 -31.33
CA SER A 320 8.90 -2.15 -29.87
C SER A 320 7.49 -2.24 -29.28
N ASP A 321 7.40 -2.74 -28.04
CA ASP A 321 6.13 -2.92 -27.30
C ASP A 321 5.45 -1.57 -26.95
N GLY A 322 6.16 -0.46 -27.12
CA GLY A 322 5.66 0.90 -26.93
C GLY A 322 6.77 1.92 -26.72
N GLN A 323 6.40 3.15 -26.42
CA GLN A 323 7.35 4.23 -26.12
C GLN A 323 7.72 4.21 -24.63
N PRO A 324 8.99 3.97 -24.26
CA PRO A 324 9.40 3.94 -22.86
C PRO A 324 9.53 5.35 -22.28
N HIS A 325 9.09 5.50 -21.03
CA HIS A 325 9.26 6.70 -20.22
C HIS A 325 9.90 6.32 -18.88
N VAL A 326 10.89 7.11 -18.48
CA VAL A 326 11.55 6.99 -17.18
C VAL A 326 11.53 8.36 -16.54
N HIS A 327 10.93 8.45 -15.36
CA HIS A 327 10.90 9.65 -14.55
C HIS A 327 11.52 9.38 -13.19
N THR A 328 12.41 10.26 -12.77
CA THR A 328 13.07 10.19 -11.48
C THR A 328 12.80 11.48 -10.72
N ARG A 329 12.41 11.38 -9.44
CA ARG A 329 12.24 12.54 -8.55
C ARG A 329 12.65 12.24 -7.12
N ASP A 330 13.03 13.28 -6.40
CA ASP A 330 13.30 13.19 -4.97
C ASP A 330 11.99 13.34 -4.18
N ILE A 331 11.70 12.40 -3.29
CA ILE A 331 10.48 12.37 -2.44
C ILE A 331 10.78 12.64 -0.96
N GLY A 332 12.04 12.91 -0.62
CA GLY A 332 12.47 13.27 0.72
C GLY A 332 13.97 13.48 0.74
N ASP A 333 14.43 14.42 1.56
CA ASP A 333 15.84 14.78 1.69
C ASP A 333 16.14 15.34 3.08
N GLY A 334 17.42 15.34 3.44
CA GLY A 334 17.88 15.95 4.68
C GLY A 334 19.39 16.00 4.83
N GLU A 335 19.82 16.87 5.74
CA GLU A 335 21.23 17.12 6.04
C GLU A 335 21.49 16.97 7.55
N LEU A 336 22.56 16.26 7.90
CA LEU A 336 23.10 16.18 9.25
C LEU A 336 24.53 16.72 9.27
N LYS A 337 24.76 17.75 10.08
CA LYS A 337 26.09 18.32 10.38
C LYS A 337 26.65 17.84 11.72
N THR A 338 25.81 17.22 12.54
CA THR A 338 26.11 16.70 13.87
C THR A 338 25.23 15.48 14.16
N GLY A 339 25.47 14.78 15.28
CA GLY A 339 24.61 13.67 15.73
C GLY A 339 25.26 12.30 15.65
N TRP A 340 26.50 12.22 15.20
CA TRP A 340 27.30 10.99 15.24
C TRP A 340 28.18 10.93 16.48
N LYS A 341 28.39 9.71 16.98
CA LYS A 341 29.31 9.42 18.08
C LYS A 341 30.50 8.64 17.54
N THR A 342 31.70 9.02 17.99
CA THR A 342 32.91 8.23 17.77
C THR A 342 33.09 7.31 18.97
N CYS A 343 32.92 6.01 18.76
CA CYS A 343 33.06 4.98 19.76
C CYS A 343 34.53 4.76 20.14
N ILE A 344 34.75 4.10 21.27
CA ILE A 344 36.08 3.79 21.83
C ILE A 344 36.93 2.97 20.84
N ASP A 345 36.27 2.18 19.99
CA ASP A 345 36.89 1.35 18.96
C ASP A 345 37.19 2.11 17.64
N ASP A 346 37.25 3.44 17.66
CA ASP A 346 37.43 4.27 16.46
C ASP A 346 36.35 4.04 15.37
N ASN A 347 35.14 3.68 15.78
CA ASN A 347 33.98 3.53 14.88
C ASN A 347 33.07 4.75 15.00
N ILE A 348 32.46 5.18 13.89
CA ILE A 348 31.48 6.27 13.89
C ILE A 348 30.08 5.66 13.82
N GLU A 349 29.25 5.91 14.83
CA GLU A 349 27.87 5.45 14.89
C GLU A 349 26.90 6.62 14.74
N ILE A 350 25.89 6.44 13.89
CA ILE A 350 24.95 7.49 13.49
C ILE A 350 23.55 6.88 13.37
N GLU A 351 22.57 7.57 13.94
CA GLU A 351 21.16 7.28 13.70
C GLU A 351 20.62 8.39 12.78
N ILE A 352 20.19 8.04 11.58
CA ILE A 352 19.73 8.98 10.56
C ILE A 352 18.20 9.01 10.60
N PRO A 353 17.56 10.12 10.98
CA PRO A 353 16.12 10.28 10.88
C PRO A 353 15.75 10.61 9.42
N CYS A 354 15.27 9.60 8.71
CA CYS A 354 14.76 9.75 7.35
C CYS A 354 13.24 9.95 7.39
N HIS A 355 12.71 10.66 6.41
CA HIS A 355 11.28 10.84 6.25
C HIS A 355 10.92 10.92 4.77
N VAL A 356 9.69 10.54 4.46
CA VAL A 356 9.11 10.73 3.12
C VAL A 356 8.21 11.97 3.16
N ASN A 357 8.43 12.91 2.24
CA ASN A 357 7.64 14.11 2.12
C ASN A 357 6.28 13.80 1.47
N SER A 358 5.23 13.69 2.29
CA SER A 358 3.88 13.39 1.82
C SER A 358 3.30 14.44 0.86
N ALA A 359 3.78 15.69 0.89
CA ALA A 359 3.33 16.73 -0.05
C ALA A 359 3.71 16.42 -1.50
N THR A 360 4.75 15.60 -1.72
CA THR A 360 5.16 15.13 -3.05
C THR A 360 4.22 14.06 -3.64
N ARG A 361 3.28 13.54 -2.83
CA ARG A 361 2.40 12.42 -3.19
C ARG A 361 3.21 11.24 -3.74
N PRO A 362 4.09 10.64 -2.91
CA PRO A 362 4.89 9.49 -3.32
C PRO A 362 3.97 8.30 -3.66
N VAL A 363 4.38 7.50 -4.63
CA VAL A 363 3.65 6.31 -5.07
C VAL A 363 4.31 5.08 -4.46
N CYS A 364 3.56 4.09 -3.97
CA CYS A 364 4.17 2.88 -3.39
C CYS A 364 4.90 2.01 -4.43
N ASN A 365 5.83 1.17 -3.99
CA ASN A 365 6.51 0.20 -4.85
C ASN A 365 5.49 -0.69 -5.55
N MET A 366 5.65 -0.84 -6.86
CA MET A 366 4.76 -1.68 -7.64
C MET A 366 5.43 -2.17 -8.92
N SER A 367 4.89 -3.26 -9.45
CA SER A 367 5.10 -3.74 -10.80
C SER A 367 3.74 -4.02 -11.41
N GLY A 368 3.53 -3.61 -12.67
CA GLY A 368 2.24 -3.70 -13.33
C GLY A 368 2.37 -3.97 -14.83
N PRO A 369 1.22 -4.00 -15.54
CA PRO A 369 1.18 -4.13 -17.00
C PRO A 369 1.87 -2.95 -17.70
N HIS A 370 2.14 -3.07 -19.00
CA HIS A 370 2.76 -2.02 -19.83
C HIS A 370 4.08 -1.47 -19.26
N GLY A 371 4.90 -2.36 -18.70
CA GLY A 371 6.21 -2.02 -18.13
C GLY A 371 6.16 -1.05 -16.93
N MET A 372 4.99 -0.86 -16.32
CA MET A 372 4.83 0.01 -15.15
C MET A 372 5.64 -0.54 -13.97
N SER A 373 6.60 0.23 -13.48
CA SER A 373 7.39 -0.11 -12.30
C SER A 373 7.75 1.14 -11.51
N VAL A 374 7.48 1.12 -10.21
CA VAL A 374 7.86 2.18 -9.27
C VAL A 374 8.84 1.59 -8.26
N LYS A 375 10.01 2.21 -8.12
CA LYS A 375 11.08 1.79 -7.21
C LYS A 375 11.61 2.99 -6.45
N HIS A 376 12.04 2.73 -5.21
CA HIS A 376 12.64 3.76 -4.35
C HIS A 376 14.05 3.38 -3.96
N GLN A 377 14.94 4.37 -3.94
CA GLN A 377 16.30 4.23 -3.49
C GLN A 377 16.64 5.32 -2.49
N LEU A 378 17.17 4.93 -1.34
CA LEU A 378 17.81 5.85 -0.42
C LEU A 378 19.25 6.04 -0.85
N ILE A 379 19.63 7.29 -1.11
CA ILE A 379 21.01 7.68 -1.39
C ILE A 379 21.54 8.38 -0.15
N VAL A 380 22.68 7.93 0.36
CA VAL A 380 23.39 8.53 1.48
C VAL A 380 24.76 9.00 0.99
N GLU A 381 25.04 10.27 1.23
CA GLU A 381 26.32 10.91 0.91
C GLU A 381 26.99 11.39 2.19
N MET A 382 28.22 10.95 2.42
CA MET A 382 29.02 11.30 3.58
C MET A 382 30.25 12.10 3.12
N VAL A 383 30.43 13.28 3.68
CA VAL A 383 31.64 14.08 3.49
C VAL A 383 32.58 13.81 4.65
N VAL A 384 33.68 13.12 4.38
CA VAL A 384 34.71 12.80 5.38
C VAL A 384 35.97 13.61 5.11
N ALA A 385 36.63 14.06 6.17
CA ALA A 385 37.90 14.76 6.11
C ALA A 385 38.95 14.01 6.92
N GLU A 386 40.14 13.86 6.37
CA GLU A 386 41.26 13.25 7.08
C GLU A 386 41.85 14.25 8.08
N GLN A 387 42.14 13.74 9.27
CA GLN A 387 42.82 14.46 10.32
C GLN A 387 44.08 13.68 10.72
N TRP A 388 45.12 14.43 11.04
CA TRP A 388 46.37 13.91 11.54
C TRP A 388 46.50 14.20 13.03
N SER A 389 46.99 13.24 13.81
CA SER A 389 47.42 13.47 15.18
C SER A 389 48.76 12.78 15.45
N SER A 390 49.58 13.40 16.30
CA SER A 390 50.81 12.77 16.78
C SER A 390 50.48 11.72 17.85
N LYS A 391 51.17 10.58 17.85
CA LYS A 391 51.00 9.55 18.90
C LYS A 391 51.21 10.08 20.31
N LYS A 392 52.09 11.08 20.48
CA LYS A 392 52.37 11.69 21.78
C LYS A 392 51.22 12.56 22.29
N LYS A 393 50.38 13.07 21.39
CA LYS A 393 49.24 13.95 21.68
C LYS A 393 48.05 13.61 20.76
N PRO A 394 47.38 12.47 20.97
CA PRO A 394 46.31 12.00 20.08
C PRO A 394 45.08 12.93 20.08
N GLN A 395 44.85 13.67 21.17
CA GLN A 395 43.76 14.65 21.25
C GLN A 395 44.01 15.90 20.39
N GLN A 396 45.26 16.20 20.05
CA GLN A 396 45.59 17.36 19.21
C GLN A 396 45.56 16.95 17.74
N THR A 397 44.37 17.07 17.14
CA THR A 397 44.13 16.76 15.73
C THR A 397 44.35 17.99 14.85
N THR A 398 45.05 17.81 13.73
CA THR A 398 45.29 18.83 12.70
C THR A 398 44.64 18.36 11.39
N PRO A 399 43.79 19.16 10.74
CA PRO A 399 43.22 18.79 9.45
C PRO A 399 44.32 18.71 8.38
N THR A 400 44.33 17.65 7.56
CA THR A 400 45.32 17.50 6.47
C THR A 400 44.91 18.21 5.18
N GLY A 401 43.67 18.71 5.11
CA GLY A 401 43.08 19.28 3.90
C GLY A 401 42.49 18.24 2.93
N SER A 402 42.77 16.95 3.15
CA SER A 402 42.21 15.86 2.34
C SER A 402 40.76 15.58 2.74
N ALA A 403 39.83 15.79 1.81
CA ALA A 403 38.41 15.44 1.97
C ALA A 403 37.93 14.49 0.88
N ARG A 404 36.97 13.62 1.21
CA ARG A 404 36.35 12.66 0.28
C ARG A 404 34.84 12.65 0.46
N ILE A 405 34.13 12.44 -0.65
CA ILE A 405 32.68 12.24 -0.66
C ILE A 405 32.44 10.75 -0.89
N LEU A 406 31.75 10.10 0.06
CA LEU A 406 31.37 8.70 -0.01
C LEU A 406 29.88 8.63 -0.29
N ARG A 407 29.51 8.11 -1.46
CA ARG A 407 28.10 7.95 -1.86
C ARG A 407 27.73 6.48 -1.85
N THR A 408 26.59 6.15 -1.27
CA THR A 408 26.02 4.80 -1.33
C THR A 408 24.51 4.84 -1.54
N GLN A 409 23.94 3.73 -2.00
CA GLN A 409 22.52 3.59 -2.27
C GLN A 409 21.96 2.28 -1.71
N PHE A 410 20.74 2.34 -1.19
CA PHE A 410 19.98 1.24 -0.63
C PHE A 410 18.58 1.20 -1.23
N GLY A 411 18.11 0.02 -1.63
CA GLY A 411 16.75 -0.14 -2.11
C GLY A 411 15.75 -0.02 -0.96
N LEU A 412 14.79 0.89 -1.07
CA LEU A 412 13.69 1.03 -0.12
C LEU A 412 12.42 0.36 -0.68
N VAL A 413 11.68 -0.27 0.23
CA VAL A 413 10.36 -0.85 -0.07
C VAL A 413 9.31 0.06 0.54
N LEU A 414 8.78 0.98 -0.27
CA LEU A 414 7.67 1.84 0.11
C LEU A 414 6.36 1.09 -0.13
N THR A 415 5.51 0.97 0.89
CA THR A 415 4.25 0.22 0.82
C THR A 415 3.14 0.94 1.59
N GLU A 416 1.88 0.65 1.31
CA GLU A 416 0.76 1.13 2.12
C GLU A 416 0.80 0.45 3.50
N ARG A 417 0.16 1.07 4.48
CA ARG A 417 -0.03 0.43 5.80
C ARG A 417 -1.06 -0.70 5.65
N SER A 418 -0.82 -1.82 6.31
CA SER A 418 -1.76 -2.95 6.40
C SER A 418 -3.11 -2.55 7.00
N GLY A 419 -3.12 -1.54 7.88
CA GLY A 419 -4.33 -1.10 8.57
C GLY A 419 -4.84 -2.18 9.52
N MET A 420 -6.16 -2.22 9.72
CA MET A 420 -6.84 -3.27 10.50
C MET A 420 -7.28 -4.46 9.63
N GLY A 421 -6.88 -4.49 8.35
CA GLY A 421 -7.25 -5.57 7.45
C GLY A 421 -6.46 -6.84 7.78
N ILE A 422 -7.11 -7.99 7.61
CA ILE A 422 -6.52 -9.32 7.69
C ILE A 422 -6.48 -9.88 6.27
N ALA A 423 -5.49 -10.71 5.95
CA ALA A 423 -5.45 -11.38 4.66
C ALA A 423 -6.66 -12.31 4.51
N TRP A 424 -7.18 -12.47 3.30
CA TRP A 424 -8.37 -13.28 3.05
C TRP A 424 -8.28 -14.71 3.61
N ASP A 425 -7.11 -15.33 3.51
CA ASP A 425 -6.89 -16.71 4.00
C ASP A 425 -6.77 -16.77 5.53
N ASP A 426 -6.35 -15.67 6.16
CA ASP A 426 -6.24 -15.53 7.62
C ASP A 426 -7.60 -15.18 8.26
N GLU A 427 -8.64 -14.92 7.45
CA GLU A 427 -10.03 -14.69 7.89
C GLU A 427 -10.79 -16.02 8.10
N ALA A 428 -10.09 -17.15 8.12
CA ALA A 428 -10.70 -18.45 8.36
C ALA A 428 -11.43 -18.47 9.72
N PRO A 429 -12.69 -18.94 9.76
CA PRO A 429 -13.39 -19.10 11.04
C PRO A 429 -12.61 -20.09 11.93
N PRO A 430 -12.69 -19.94 13.26
CA PRO A 430 -12.11 -20.92 14.16
C PRO A 430 -12.67 -22.31 13.83
N VAL A 431 -11.77 -23.29 13.73
CA VAL A 431 -12.17 -24.69 13.60
C VAL A 431 -12.72 -25.11 14.96
N TYR A 432 -14.01 -25.43 15.00
CA TYR A 432 -14.61 -26.03 16.19
C TYR A 432 -14.28 -27.53 16.18
N ASP A 433 -13.56 -28.00 17.19
CA ASP A 433 -13.19 -29.42 17.33
C ASP A 433 -14.41 -30.34 17.55
N ASP A 434 -15.53 -29.77 18.03
CA ASP A 434 -16.73 -30.51 18.44
C ASP A 434 -17.90 -30.36 17.46
N VAL A 435 -17.66 -30.31 16.14
CA VAL A 435 -18.74 -30.42 15.15
C VAL A 435 -19.00 -31.89 14.86
N PRO A 436 -20.12 -32.48 15.31
CA PRO A 436 -20.48 -33.85 14.95
C PRO A 436 -20.58 -34.01 13.43
N ALA A 437 -20.21 -35.17 12.92
CA ALA A 437 -20.17 -35.43 11.49
C ALA A 437 -21.57 -35.27 10.85
N SER A 438 -21.64 -34.37 9.86
CA SER A 438 -22.80 -34.05 9.01
C SER A 438 -23.94 -33.29 9.72
N PRO A 439 -24.58 -32.32 9.04
CA PRO A 439 -25.88 -31.83 9.50
C PRO A 439 -26.86 -33.01 9.58
N PRO A 440 -27.84 -32.99 10.51
CA PRO A 440 -28.85 -34.04 10.58
C PRO A 440 -29.47 -34.24 9.19
N THR A 441 -29.47 -35.49 8.73
CA THR A 441 -30.11 -35.84 7.46
C THR A 441 -31.57 -35.40 7.54
N TYR A 442 -31.95 -34.41 6.73
CA TYR A 442 -33.36 -34.11 6.51
C TYR A 442 -34.00 -35.38 5.98
N ARG A 443 -34.77 -36.07 6.81
CA ARG A 443 -35.62 -37.15 6.34
C ARG A 443 -36.61 -36.52 5.37
N VAL A 444 -36.72 -37.09 4.18
CA VAL A 444 -37.84 -36.78 3.28
C VAL A 444 -39.08 -37.16 4.07
N ALA A 445 -39.92 -36.18 4.41
CA ALA A 445 -41.17 -36.44 5.11
C ALA A 445 -41.96 -37.47 4.29
N THR A 446 -42.22 -38.62 4.89
CA THR A 446 -43.10 -39.61 4.27
C THR A 446 -44.55 -39.16 4.46
N ALA A 447 -45.48 -39.72 3.69
CA ALA A 447 -46.90 -39.40 3.83
C ALA A 447 -47.43 -39.68 5.26
N GLU A 448 -46.74 -40.55 6.01
CA GLU A 448 -47.05 -40.89 7.40
C GLU A 448 -46.66 -39.75 8.37
N ASP A 449 -45.54 -39.06 8.12
CA ASP A 449 -45.12 -37.90 8.92
C ASP A 449 -46.08 -36.70 8.77
N ILE A 450 -46.76 -36.61 7.62
CA ILE A 450 -47.75 -35.56 7.34
C ILE A 450 -49.07 -35.85 8.05
N SER A 451 -49.49 -37.12 8.14
CA SER A 451 -50.70 -37.52 8.85
C SER A 451 -50.61 -37.32 10.37
N ASP A 452 -49.42 -37.45 10.96
CA ASP A 452 -49.23 -37.21 12.41
C ASP A 452 -49.34 -35.72 12.78
N ILE A 453 -48.92 -34.82 11.88
CA ILE A 453 -49.06 -33.37 12.07
C ILE A 453 -50.55 -32.95 11.96
N GLU A 454 -51.31 -33.56 11.04
CA GLU A 454 -52.76 -33.34 10.94
C GLU A 454 -53.52 -33.90 12.17
N ALA A 455 -53.04 -34.98 12.80
CA ALA A 455 -53.64 -35.49 14.02
C ALA A 455 -53.45 -34.54 15.22
N THR A 456 -52.28 -33.90 15.34
CA THR A 456 -51.99 -32.91 16.42
C THR A 456 -52.57 -31.52 16.21
N THR A 457 -53.14 -31.23 15.03
CA THR A 457 -53.81 -29.94 14.75
C THR A 457 -55.33 -30.01 14.89
N SER A 458 -55.87 -31.10 15.44
CA SER A 458 -57.25 -31.15 15.93
C SER A 458 -57.43 -30.24 17.16
N PHE A 459 -57.74 -28.99 16.85
CA PHE A 459 -58.03 -27.88 17.74
C PHE A 459 -59.33 -28.12 18.53
N GLU A 460 -59.40 -29.13 19.41
CA GLU A 460 -60.60 -29.37 20.23
C GLU A 460 -60.37 -30.08 21.58
N SER A 461 -59.26 -29.80 22.28
CA SER A 461 -59.09 -30.33 23.66
C SER A 461 -58.32 -29.42 24.62
N LEU A 462 -58.45 -28.10 24.48
CA LEU A 462 -58.14 -27.14 25.55
C LEU A 462 -59.41 -26.46 26.06
N ARG A 463 -60.23 -27.23 26.80
CA ARG A 463 -61.20 -26.70 27.77
C ARG A 463 -60.97 -27.34 29.13
N LEU A 464 -60.29 -26.58 29.98
CA LEU A 464 -60.49 -26.39 31.43
C LEU A 464 -61.09 -27.55 32.26
N SER A 465 -60.25 -28.11 33.15
CA SER A 465 -60.54 -28.53 34.54
C SER A 465 -59.25 -29.14 35.11
N GLU A 466 -58.61 -28.74 36.21
CA GLU A 466 -58.92 -27.91 37.39
C GLU A 466 -57.63 -27.22 37.85
#